data_AF-A0A7G1KG88-F1
#
_entry.id   AF-A0A7G1KG88-F1
#
_cell.length_a   1.000
_cell.length_b   1.000
_cell.length_c   1.000
_cell.angle_alpha   90.00
_cell.angle_beta   90.00
_cell.angle_gamma   90.00
#
_symmetry.space_group_name_H-M   'P 1'
#
loop_
_entity.id
_entity.type
_entity.pdbx_description
1 polymer ?
#
loop_
_entity_poly.entity_id
_entity_poly.type
_entity_poly.pdbx_seq_one_letter_code
_entity_poly.pdbx_strand_id
1 'polypeptide(L)'
;MHHMASIGRCIHSSRRRGPLRVGLDLSTLGAEPPDIADFVSVLRRRPEIEPAFLVFGEQHDDLTEPWRQRLDCAIVHVVDYHSFGELEKIADASQVWVTTYTAGEQTFGGWCPFFGVYANLDALQSAESDLTEEDRYRAAALAAVALKLGLDVVVTEAPTAGRPEVADNDIAAMITPPDLLPIFGHYLRMTGNLSLRYNRTGVIVYDDLRAGSVSGVYHIGIESHIPHLRHLMVAALMGRHTDVVSDLGSISARAQRALRALDELLAALSTHNGPHTPTADTTERVSEAFDRELLYLTAVFDTFGRLFRRLHDGRGPKRNEPKSLHSLPLITSHIVEKYAAGEIVDRIVEYRTYAYITSTLRNYIHEAVLPTGPVPSRGYGSATTIAVNLDLLDDVKLTQQQVAKLGVWKASTTVLSAEPTTVGDLATFAVTLMTTALAYVDTVIELILFHHPTDPTADAHPLLGCAPKDLHIPEPRPDELLIRSYFGW
;
A
#
# COMPACT_ATOMS: atom_id res chain seq x y z
N MET A 1 -5.63 1.95 3.38
CA MET A 1 -5.50 1.25 2.07
C MET A 1 -4.82 2.14 1.03
N HIS A 2 -5.23 3.41 0.87
CA HIS A 2 -4.53 4.39 0.01
C HIS A 2 -3.04 4.60 0.37
N HIS A 3 -2.68 4.48 1.64
CA HIS A 3 -1.31 4.68 2.18
C HIS A 3 -0.24 3.71 1.68
N MET A 4 -0.62 2.50 1.26
CA MET A 4 0.34 1.51 0.73
C MET A 4 0.43 1.56 -0.80
N ALA A 5 -0.63 1.99 -1.48
CA ALA A 5 -0.60 2.22 -2.92
C ALA A 5 0.31 3.42 -3.27
N SER A 6 0.34 4.44 -2.41
CA SER A 6 1.27 5.57 -2.55
C SER A 6 2.72 5.09 -2.50
N ILE A 7 3.07 4.05 -1.72
CA ILE A 7 4.45 3.48 -1.67
C ILE A 7 4.95 3.08 -3.07
N GLY A 8 4.11 2.44 -3.88
CA GLY A 8 4.44 2.08 -5.27
C GLY A 8 4.71 3.30 -6.16
N ARG A 9 4.30 4.49 -5.70
CA ARG A 9 4.48 5.80 -6.32
C ARG A 9 5.56 6.66 -5.63
N CYS A 10 6.31 6.15 -4.64
CA CYS A 10 7.08 6.97 -3.68
C CYS A 10 8.63 6.83 -3.66
N ILE A 11 9.28 6.09 -4.56
CA ILE A 11 10.75 5.89 -4.43
C ILE A 11 11.46 6.07 -5.78
N HIS A 12 11.77 7.31 -6.10
CA HIS A 12 12.57 7.63 -7.27
C HIS A 12 14.07 7.45 -6.98
N SER A 13 14.50 6.30 -6.43
CA SER A 13 15.92 6.14 -6.10
C SER A 13 16.47 4.74 -5.84
N SER A 14 15.88 3.62 -6.29
CA SER A 14 16.58 2.32 -6.17
C SER A 14 17.92 2.25 -6.96
N ARG A 15 18.21 3.24 -7.83
CA ARG A 15 19.54 3.47 -8.43
C ARG A 15 20.43 4.51 -7.70
N ARG A 16 19.89 5.36 -6.82
CA ARG A 16 20.69 6.24 -5.96
C ARG A 16 20.72 5.63 -4.56
N ARG A 17 21.88 5.13 -4.13
CA ARG A 17 22.14 4.76 -2.73
C ARG A 17 22.17 6.03 -1.83
N GLY A 18 21.07 6.79 -1.81
CA GLY A 18 20.93 8.05 -1.12
C GLY A 18 19.76 8.04 -0.13
N PRO A 19 19.68 9.06 0.73
CA PRO A 19 18.54 9.23 1.64
C PRO A 19 17.23 9.43 0.87
N LEU A 20 16.12 9.02 1.48
CA LEU A 20 14.77 9.37 1.05
C LEU A 20 14.57 10.89 1.20
N ARG A 21 14.28 11.60 0.12
CA ARG A 21 14.16 13.07 0.10
C ARG A 21 12.70 13.45 0.33
N VAL A 22 12.42 14.04 1.49
CA VAL A 22 11.05 14.30 1.97
C VAL A 22 10.79 15.79 2.02
N GLY A 23 9.90 16.29 1.16
CA GLY A 23 9.39 17.64 1.25
C GLY A 23 8.26 17.74 2.29
N LEU A 24 8.31 18.74 3.16
CA LEU A 24 7.24 19.05 4.11
C LEU A 24 6.56 20.35 3.68
N ASP A 25 5.31 20.26 3.22
CA ASP A 25 4.49 21.40 2.82
C ASP A 25 3.99 22.16 4.05
N LEU A 26 4.81 23.09 4.54
CA LEU A 26 4.51 23.81 5.77
C LEU A 26 3.34 24.78 5.62
N SER A 27 3.01 25.16 4.38
CA SER A 27 1.83 25.98 4.09
C SER A 27 0.52 25.28 4.42
N THR A 28 0.50 23.95 4.46
CA THR A 28 -0.67 23.16 4.88
C THR A 28 -0.50 22.51 6.25
N LEU A 29 0.72 22.07 6.59
CA LEU A 29 1.03 21.48 7.90
C LEU A 29 1.03 22.52 9.03
N GLY A 30 1.27 23.79 8.70
CA GLY A 30 1.40 24.87 9.68
C GLY A 30 2.76 24.89 10.39
N ALA A 31 2.88 25.79 11.37
CA ALA A 31 4.12 26.03 12.12
C ALA A 31 4.49 24.89 13.07
N GLU A 32 3.53 24.05 13.45
CA GLU A 32 3.68 23.03 14.47
C GLU A 32 3.53 21.63 13.87
N PRO A 33 4.49 20.71 14.08
CA PRO A 33 4.35 19.33 13.67
C PRO A 33 3.08 18.67 14.15
N PRO A 34 2.47 17.80 13.33
CA PRO A 34 1.28 17.07 13.72
C PRO A 34 1.58 16.17 14.92
N ASP A 35 0.60 16.03 15.82
CA ASP A 35 0.67 15.12 16.97
C ASP A 35 0.46 13.66 16.52
N ILE A 36 1.43 13.16 15.76
CA ILE A 36 1.47 11.79 15.26
C ILE A 36 2.68 11.11 15.89
N ALA A 37 2.40 9.98 16.55
CA ALA A 37 3.43 9.17 17.18
C ALA A 37 4.58 8.90 16.21
N ASP A 38 5.80 9.13 16.70
CA ASP A 38 7.06 8.89 15.99
C ASP A 38 7.30 9.68 14.68
N PHE A 39 6.37 10.51 14.19
CA PHE A 39 6.53 11.29 12.94
C PHE A 39 7.80 12.16 12.93
N VAL A 40 7.94 13.03 13.92
CA VAL A 40 9.15 13.87 14.09
C VAL A 40 10.39 13.01 14.34
N SER A 41 10.24 11.87 15.04
CA SER A 41 11.37 10.99 15.37
C SER A 41 11.94 10.28 14.13
N VAL A 42 11.09 9.97 13.15
CA VAL A 42 11.49 9.38 11.87
C VAL A 42 12.27 10.40 11.04
N LEU A 43 11.78 11.63 10.97
CA LEU A 43 12.39 12.70 10.17
C LEU A 43 13.70 13.24 10.78
N ARG A 44 13.87 13.15 12.10
CA ARG A 44 14.99 13.79 12.80
C ARG A 44 16.29 12.97 12.73
N ARG A 45 17.37 13.59 12.23
CA ARG A 45 18.77 13.14 12.35
C ARG A 45 18.99 11.68 11.93
N ARG A 46 18.45 11.31 10.77
CA ARG A 46 18.65 10.01 10.14
C ARG A 46 19.43 10.16 8.84
N PRO A 47 20.54 9.43 8.62
CA PRO A 47 21.19 9.43 7.31
C PRO A 47 20.33 8.82 6.20
N GLU A 48 19.23 8.15 6.56
CA GLU A 48 18.26 7.56 5.64
C GLU A 48 17.23 8.55 5.09
N ILE A 49 17.06 9.73 5.72
CA ILE A 49 16.05 10.72 5.31
C ILE A 49 16.72 12.09 5.20
N GLU A 50 16.44 12.78 4.09
CA GLU A 50 16.79 14.18 3.86
C GLU A 50 15.49 15.00 3.85
N PRO A 51 15.07 15.57 5.00
CA PRO A 51 13.90 16.44 5.03
C PRO A 51 14.24 17.79 4.39
N ALA A 52 13.25 18.40 3.74
CA ALA A 52 13.30 19.76 3.24
C ALA A 52 11.95 20.45 3.47
N PHE A 53 11.96 21.73 3.78
CA PHE A 53 10.73 22.50 3.96
C PHE A 53 10.27 23.10 2.62
N LEU A 54 8.97 23.03 2.34
CA LEU A 54 8.31 23.69 1.22
C LEU A 54 7.39 24.76 1.79
N VAL A 55 7.54 25.98 1.30
CA VAL A 55 6.68 27.14 1.65
C VAL A 55 6.22 27.82 0.36
N PHE A 56 4.98 28.29 0.33
CA PHE A 56 4.35 28.94 -0.83
C PHE A 56 4.33 30.46 -0.68
N GLY A 57 4.53 31.16 -1.80
CA GLY A 57 4.55 32.62 -1.91
C GLY A 57 5.89 33.22 -1.52
N GLU A 58 6.17 33.30 -0.22
CA GLU A 58 7.37 33.95 0.30
C GLU A 58 8.08 33.12 1.38
N GLN A 59 9.24 33.61 1.85
CA GLN A 59 9.89 32.99 3.00
C GLN A 59 9.06 33.22 4.26
N HIS A 60 8.60 32.12 4.85
CA HIS A 60 7.87 32.10 6.11
C HIS A 60 8.76 31.61 7.25
N ASP A 61 9.51 32.53 7.87
CA ASP A 61 10.35 32.21 9.03
C ASP A 61 9.51 31.74 10.23
N ASP A 62 8.31 32.27 10.37
CA ASP A 62 7.32 31.88 11.38
C ASP A 62 6.85 30.42 11.22
N LEU A 63 6.74 29.94 9.98
CA LEU A 63 6.46 28.52 9.70
C LEU A 63 7.71 27.66 9.86
N THR A 64 8.87 28.10 9.37
CA THR A 64 10.06 27.22 9.29
C THR A 64 10.82 27.09 10.61
N GLU A 65 10.89 28.14 11.44
CA GLU A 65 11.73 28.15 12.65
C GLU A 65 11.36 27.08 13.69
N PRO A 66 10.08 26.84 14.03
CA PRO A 66 9.73 25.78 14.98
C PRO A 66 10.09 24.38 14.45
N TRP A 67 9.96 24.17 13.15
CA TRP A 67 10.36 22.93 12.49
C TRP A 67 11.88 22.76 12.44
N ARG A 68 12.66 23.84 12.18
CA ARG A 68 14.13 23.83 12.23
C ARG A 68 14.63 23.37 13.59
N GLN A 69 14.06 23.89 14.68
CA GLN A 69 14.44 23.53 16.05
C GLN A 69 14.21 22.04 16.36
N ARG A 70 13.21 21.42 15.74
CA ARG A 70 12.85 20.00 15.96
C ARG A 70 13.63 19.05 15.06
N LEU A 71 13.73 19.36 13.77
CA LEU A 71 14.28 18.45 12.76
C LEU A 71 15.76 18.68 12.44
N ASP A 72 16.34 19.81 12.85
CA ASP A 72 17.72 20.19 12.48
C ASP A 72 17.89 20.27 10.94
N CYS A 73 16.84 20.70 10.25
CA CYS A 73 16.77 20.81 8.80
C CYS A 73 17.27 22.18 8.33
N ALA A 74 18.16 22.17 7.33
CA ALA A 74 18.74 23.40 6.78
C ALA A 74 18.12 23.84 5.44
N ILE A 75 17.38 22.97 4.76
CA ILE A 75 16.92 23.15 3.38
C ILE A 75 15.49 23.72 3.37
N VAL A 76 15.30 24.84 2.69
CA VAL A 76 14.00 25.48 2.46
C VAL A 76 13.81 25.76 0.98
N HIS A 77 12.69 25.33 0.44
CA HIS A 77 12.24 25.60 -0.90
C HIS A 77 11.06 26.58 -0.84
N VAL A 78 11.23 27.75 -1.46
CA VAL A 78 10.19 28.77 -1.60
C VAL A 78 9.59 28.65 -2.98
N VAL A 79 8.31 28.35 -3.04
CA VAL A 79 7.53 28.15 -4.26
C VAL A 79 6.74 29.42 -4.54
N ASP A 80 7.06 30.13 -5.61
CA ASP A 80 6.43 31.39 -6.02
C ASP A 80 5.05 31.14 -6.66
N TYR A 81 4.12 30.66 -5.84
CA TYR A 81 2.74 30.34 -6.19
C TYR A 81 1.80 30.98 -5.18
N HIS A 82 0.93 31.86 -5.67
CA HIS A 82 -0.11 32.52 -4.88
C HIS A 82 -1.51 32.10 -5.30
N SER A 83 -1.79 32.16 -6.60
CA SER A 83 -3.03 31.68 -7.21
C SER A 83 -2.79 31.31 -8.67
N PHE A 84 -3.62 30.43 -9.24
CA PHE A 84 -3.46 30.02 -10.63
C PHE A 84 -3.59 31.19 -11.63
N GLY A 85 -4.44 32.16 -11.32
CA GLY A 85 -4.72 33.31 -12.21
C GLY A 85 -3.54 34.26 -12.39
N GLU A 86 -2.57 34.24 -11.47
CA GLU A 86 -1.41 35.15 -11.45
C GLU A 86 -0.16 34.52 -12.08
N LEU A 87 -0.21 33.24 -12.44
CA LEU A 87 0.94 32.54 -13.01
C LEU A 87 1.25 32.99 -14.43
N GLU A 88 2.55 33.10 -14.71
CA GLU A 88 3.03 33.29 -16.08
C GLU A 88 2.71 32.05 -16.93
N LYS A 89 2.28 32.30 -18.17
CA LYS A 89 1.97 31.25 -19.15
C LYS A 89 2.93 31.33 -20.32
N ILE A 90 3.54 30.19 -20.65
CA ILE A 90 4.35 30.00 -21.86
C ILE A 90 3.68 28.94 -22.71
N ALA A 91 3.08 29.38 -23.83
CA ALA A 91 2.17 28.57 -24.64
C ALA A 91 1.05 27.99 -23.75
N ASP A 92 0.89 26.67 -23.73
CA ASP A 92 -0.15 26.00 -22.95
C ASP A 92 0.27 25.66 -21.51
N ALA A 93 1.53 25.93 -21.13
CA ALA A 93 2.05 25.64 -19.80
C ALA A 93 1.99 26.87 -18.88
N SER A 94 1.51 26.66 -17.67
CA SER A 94 1.71 27.59 -16.55
C SER A 94 3.08 27.35 -15.91
N GLN A 95 3.69 28.39 -15.35
CA GLN A 95 5.01 28.30 -14.74
C GLN A 95 4.99 28.74 -13.29
N VAL A 96 5.70 27.98 -12.45
CA VAL A 96 6.01 28.37 -11.07
C VAL A 96 7.52 28.43 -10.88
N TRP A 97 8.02 29.48 -10.23
CA TRP A 97 9.43 29.57 -9.86
C TRP A 97 9.66 28.93 -8.50
N VAL A 98 10.76 28.21 -8.34
CA VAL A 98 11.20 27.72 -7.03
C VAL A 98 12.60 28.22 -6.71
N THR A 99 12.78 28.72 -5.49
CA THR A 99 14.08 29.12 -4.96
C THR A 99 14.44 28.23 -3.78
N THR A 100 15.66 27.70 -3.76
CA THR A 100 16.15 26.88 -2.64
C THR A 100 17.18 27.65 -1.83
N TYR A 101 17.00 27.62 -0.52
CA TYR A 101 17.92 28.13 0.47
C TYR A 101 18.47 26.97 1.29
N THR A 102 19.79 26.91 1.44
CA THR A 102 20.46 25.96 2.31
C THR A 102 21.19 26.76 3.39
N ALA A 103 20.83 26.56 4.66
CA ALA A 103 21.37 27.32 5.77
C ALA A 103 21.28 28.86 5.58
N GLY A 104 20.22 29.33 4.92
CA GLY A 104 19.96 30.75 4.65
C GLY A 104 20.58 31.28 3.36
N GLU A 105 21.50 30.55 2.72
CA GLU A 105 22.09 30.96 1.44
C GLU A 105 21.29 30.40 0.26
N GLN A 106 21.03 31.23 -0.75
CA GLN A 106 20.37 30.77 -1.96
C GLN A 106 21.32 29.86 -2.77
N THR A 107 20.91 28.61 -2.95
CA THR A 107 21.71 27.59 -3.64
C THR A 107 21.15 27.17 -5.00
N PHE A 108 19.86 27.40 -5.25
CA PHE A 108 19.21 27.04 -6.50
C PHE A 108 18.02 27.96 -6.81
N GLY A 109 17.73 28.14 -8.09
CA GLY A 109 16.53 28.80 -8.59
C GLY A 109 16.14 28.23 -9.96
N GLY A 110 14.86 28.03 -10.22
CA GLY A 110 14.42 27.58 -11.54
C GLY A 110 12.91 27.53 -11.75
N TRP A 111 12.53 27.60 -13.02
CA TRP A 111 11.15 27.42 -13.48
C TRP A 111 10.73 25.95 -13.50
N CYS A 112 9.50 25.71 -13.06
CA CYS A 112 8.80 24.43 -13.07
C CYS A 112 7.51 24.58 -13.89
N PRO A 113 7.47 24.11 -15.14
CA PRO A 113 6.26 24.18 -15.96
C PRO A 113 5.27 23.08 -15.60
N PHE A 114 3.97 23.37 -15.68
CA PHE A 114 2.89 22.39 -15.59
C PHE A 114 1.72 22.78 -16.49
N PHE A 115 0.84 21.83 -16.82
CA PHE A 115 -0.28 22.06 -17.73
C PHE A 115 -1.60 22.06 -16.96
N GLY A 116 -2.15 23.25 -16.67
CA GLY A 116 -3.40 23.39 -15.94
C GLY A 116 -4.60 22.72 -16.64
N VAL A 117 -4.54 22.46 -17.94
CA VAL A 117 -5.60 21.73 -18.65
C VAL A 117 -5.85 20.33 -18.07
N TYR A 118 -4.82 19.66 -17.55
CA TYR A 118 -4.98 18.32 -16.94
C TYR A 118 -5.80 18.37 -15.66
N ALA A 119 -5.61 19.39 -14.81
CA ALA A 119 -6.43 19.62 -13.63
C ALA A 119 -7.92 19.81 -13.98
N ASN A 120 -8.22 20.48 -15.10
CA ASN A 120 -9.60 20.63 -15.58
C ASN A 120 -10.19 19.32 -16.12
N LEU A 121 -9.37 18.51 -16.80
CA LEU A 121 -9.80 17.19 -17.26
C LEU A 121 -10.04 16.22 -16.10
N ASP A 122 -9.24 16.29 -15.04
CA ASP A 122 -9.48 15.55 -13.78
C ASP A 122 -10.86 15.89 -13.22
N ALA A 123 -11.18 17.19 -13.12
CA ALA A 123 -12.47 17.66 -12.60
C ALA A 123 -13.65 17.14 -13.43
N LEU A 124 -13.52 17.08 -14.76
CA LEU A 124 -14.57 16.57 -15.65
C LEU A 124 -14.78 15.05 -15.52
N GLN A 125 -13.73 14.28 -15.23
CA GLN A 125 -13.84 12.83 -15.04
C GLN A 125 -14.31 12.42 -13.65
N SER A 126 -14.18 13.30 -12.66
CA SER A 126 -14.58 13.05 -11.28
C SER A 126 -15.96 13.66 -10.97
N ALA A 127 -17.03 12.98 -11.39
CA ALA A 127 -18.41 13.46 -11.31
C ALA A 127 -18.92 13.84 -9.89
N GLU A 128 -18.23 13.41 -8.83
CA GLU A 128 -18.57 13.70 -7.42
C GLU A 128 -17.32 14.13 -6.61
N SER A 129 -16.56 15.13 -7.09
CA SER A 129 -15.42 15.67 -6.33
C SER A 129 -15.80 16.90 -5.50
N ASP A 130 -15.30 16.97 -4.26
CA ASP A 130 -15.35 18.15 -3.38
C ASP A 130 -14.17 19.10 -3.57
N LEU A 131 -13.23 18.77 -4.45
CA LEU A 131 -12.02 19.56 -4.71
C LEU A 131 -12.33 20.78 -5.58
N THR A 132 -11.78 21.93 -5.20
CA THR A 132 -11.86 23.15 -6.02
C THR A 132 -10.88 23.10 -7.19
N GLU A 133 -11.06 23.97 -8.19
CA GLU A 133 -10.07 24.12 -9.28
C GLU A 133 -8.70 24.54 -8.74
N GLU A 134 -8.67 25.45 -7.77
CA GLU A 134 -7.43 25.95 -7.17
C GLU A 134 -6.67 24.86 -6.41
N ASP A 135 -7.38 23.95 -5.72
CA ASP A 135 -6.77 22.78 -5.07
C ASP A 135 -5.99 21.92 -6.08
N ARG A 136 -6.58 21.72 -7.27
CA ARG A 136 -5.99 20.92 -8.34
C ARG A 136 -4.81 21.64 -9.00
N TYR A 137 -4.92 22.95 -9.25
CA TYR A 137 -3.80 23.73 -9.79
C TYR A 137 -2.61 23.81 -8.83
N ARG A 138 -2.87 23.96 -7.53
CA ARG A 138 -1.83 23.90 -6.50
C ARG A 138 -1.16 22.53 -6.47
N ALA A 139 -1.93 21.45 -6.56
CA ALA A 139 -1.38 20.10 -6.64
C ALA A 139 -0.46 19.91 -7.86
N ALA A 140 -0.86 20.42 -9.03
CA ALA A 140 -0.05 20.39 -10.24
C ALA A 140 1.26 21.18 -10.11
N ALA A 141 1.18 22.39 -9.53
CA ALA A 141 2.38 23.19 -9.25
C ALA A 141 3.33 22.48 -8.27
N LEU A 142 2.78 21.90 -7.20
CA LEU A 142 3.56 21.16 -6.20
C LEU A 142 4.23 19.91 -6.80
N ALA A 143 3.53 19.18 -7.67
CA ALA A 143 4.07 18.02 -8.37
C ALA A 143 5.21 18.39 -9.33
N ALA A 144 5.07 19.48 -10.07
CA ALA A 144 6.13 20.00 -10.94
C ALA A 144 7.37 20.43 -10.13
N VAL A 145 7.17 21.09 -8.99
CA VAL A 145 8.25 21.48 -8.07
C VAL A 145 8.94 20.25 -7.48
N ALA A 146 8.18 19.27 -7.00
CA ALA A 146 8.72 18.03 -6.43
C ALA A 146 9.58 17.28 -7.44
N LEU A 147 9.09 17.14 -8.69
CA LEU A 147 9.85 16.56 -9.78
C LEU A 147 11.14 17.34 -10.09
N LYS A 148 11.07 18.68 -10.14
CA LYS A 148 12.23 19.54 -10.41
C LYS A 148 13.30 19.41 -9.33
N LEU A 149 12.88 19.38 -8.07
CA LEU A 149 13.77 19.28 -6.91
C LEU A 149 14.25 17.85 -6.67
N GLY A 150 13.61 16.85 -7.29
CA GLY A 150 13.88 15.43 -7.09
C GLY A 150 13.51 14.98 -5.68
N LEU A 151 12.38 15.45 -5.17
CA LEU A 151 11.78 14.97 -3.92
C LEU A 151 11.12 13.62 -4.19
N ASP A 152 11.35 12.64 -3.33
CA ASP A 152 10.72 11.32 -3.44
C ASP A 152 9.27 11.38 -2.96
N VAL A 153 9.01 12.17 -1.93
CA VAL A 153 7.73 12.29 -1.24
C VAL A 153 7.51 13.73 -0.81
N VAL A 154 6.26 14.21 -0.91
CA VAL A 154 5.83 15.45 -0.28
C VAL A 154 4.72 15.15 0.72
N VAL A 155 4.97 15.52 1.97
CA VAL A 155 3.99 15.42 3.06
C VAL A 155 3.21 16.72 3.13
N THR A 156 1.88 16.64 3.00
CA THR A 156 0.97 17.79 2.97
C THR A 156 -0.40 17.42 3.52
N GLU A 157 -1.09 18.39 4.14
CA GLU A 157 -2.50 18.30 4.55
C GLU A 157 -3.44 18.92 3.50
N ALA A 158 -2.95 19.14 2.27
CA ALA A 158 -3.79 19.58 1.16
C ALA A 158 -4.91 18.56 0.88
N PRO A 159 -6.13 18.99 0.52
CA PRO A 159 -7.26 18.09 0.27
C PRO A 159 -7.04 17.14 -0.92
N THR A 160 -6.04 17.43 -1.76
CA THR A 160 -5.61 16.63 -2.91
C THR A 160 -4.65 15.49 -2.56
N ALA A 161 -4.06 15.46 -1.36
CA ALA A 161 -3.08 14.45 -0.95
C ALA A 161 -3.68 13.03 -1.01
N GLY A 162 -2.96 12.09 -1.64
CA GLY A 162 -3.39 10.68 -1.75
C GLY A 162 -4.68 10.44 -2.55
N ARG A 163 -5.28 11.47 -3.15
CA ARG A 163 -6.54 11.37 -3.90
C ARG A 163 -6.29 10.70 -5.26
N PRO A 164 -6.98 9.60 -5.60
CA PRO A 164 -6.80 8.93 -6.89
C PRO A 164 -7.32 9.76 -8.08
N GLU A 165 -8.25 10.68 -7.87
CA GLU A 165 -8.83 11.55 -8.90
C GLU A 165 -8.00 12.81 -9.20
N VAL A 166 -6.79 12.93 -8.65
CA VAL A 166 -5.84 14.01 -8.92
C VAL A 166 -4.62 13.41 -9.61
N ALA A 167 -4.47 13.62 -10.92
CA ALA A 167 -3.46 12.93 -11.72
C ALA A 167 -2.02 13.36 -11.37
N ASP A 168 -1.83 14.58 -10.87
CA ASP A 168 -0.52 15.09 -10.45
C ASP A 168 0.10 14.29 -9.28
N ASN A 169 -0.71 13.56 -8.51
CA ASN A 169 -0.24 12.60 -7.50
C ASN A 169 0.48 11.38 -8.12
N ASP A 170 0.42 11.19 -9.43
CA ASP A 170 1.19 10.17 -10.17
C ASP A 170 2.60 10.67 -10.54
N ILE A 171 2.84 11.99 -10.54
CA ILE A 171 4.13 12.59 -10.92
C ILE A 171 5.08 12.60 -9.72
N ALA A 172 4.57 13.00 -8.56
CA ALA A 172 5.27 12.93 -7.28
C ALA A 172 4.28 12.51 -6.20
N ALA A 173 4.75 11.75 -5.22
CA ALA A 173 3.87 11.23 -4.19
C ALA A 173 3.50 12.31 -3.17
N MET A 174 2.28 12.83 -3.30
CA MET A 174 1.65 13.70 -2.33
C MET A 174 0.92 12.84 -1.30
N ILE A 175 1.35 12.93 -0.05
CA ILE A 175 0.84 12.08 1.02
C ILE A 175 0.50 12.90 2.26
N THR A 176 -0.37 12.37 3.10
CA THR A 176 -0.64 12.95 4.42
C THR A 176 0.43 12.49 5.42
N PRO A 177 0.58 13.16 6.58
CA PRO A 177 1.56 12.76 7.60
C PRO A 177 1.51 11.30 8.08
N PRO A 178 0.33 10.65 8.28
CA PRO A 178 0.27 9.24 8.65
C PRO A 178 0.93 8.28 7.62
N ASP A 179 0.96 8.69 6.36
CA ASP A 179 1.37 7.86 5.23
C ASP A 179 2.90 7.80 5.08
N LEU A 180 3.61 8.69 5.78
CA LEU A 180 5.06 8.73 5.76
C LEU A 180 5.68 7.48 6.41
N LEU A 181 5.09 6.98 7.50
CA LEU A 181 5.64 5.82 8.23
C LEU A 181 5.68 4.55 7.38
N PRO A 182 4.61 4.18 6.64
CA PRO A 182 4.64 3.04 5.71
C PRO A 182 5.68 3.16 4.61
N ILE A 183 5.83 4.35 4.01
CA ILE A 183 6.82 4.60 2.96
C ILE A 183 8.23 4.48 3.50
N PHE A 184 8.49 5.07 4.66
CA PHE A 184 9.78 4.95 5.32
C PHE A 184 10.09 3.50 5.71
N GLY A 185 9.12 2.77 6.25
CA GLY A 185 9.24 1.36 6.56
C GLY A 185 9.58 0.51 5.34
N HIS A 186 8.92 0.78 4.21
CA HIS A 186 9.24 0.14 2.94
C HIS A 186 10.66 0.47 2.45
N TYR A 187 11.08 1.74 2.50
CA TYR A 187 12.45 2.16 2.20
C TYR A 187 13.48 1.40 3.05
N LEU A 188 13.24 1.26 4.35
CA LEU A 188 14.12 0.51 5.25
C LEU A 188 14.23 -0.97 4.86
N ARG A 189 13.11 -1.63 4.53
CA ARG A 189 13.10 -3.03 4.10
C ARG A 189 13.84 -3.23 2.77
N MET A 190 13.67 -2.31 1.83
CA MET A 190 14.32 -2.38 0.52
C MET A 190 15.82 -2.06 0.55
N THR A 191 16.25 -1.20 1.48
CA THR A 191 17.68 -0.88 1.68
C THR A 191 18.39 -1.85 2.62
N GLY A 192 17.65 -2.74 3.28
CA GLY A 192 18.18 -3.67 4.28
C GLY A 192 18.59 -2.99 5.58
N ASN A 193 18.11 -1.76 5.83
CA ASN A 193 18.39 -1.03 7.05
C ASN A 193 17.39 -1.42 8.14
N LEU A 194 17.91 -1.97 9.23
CA LEU A 194 17.13 -2.55 10.32
C LEU A 194 17.12 -1.70 11.59
N SER A 195 17.58 -0.44 11.51
CA SER A 195 17.62 0.47 12.65
C SER A 195 16.28 1.19 12.81
N LEU A 196 15.38 0.62 13.62
CA LEU A 196 14.14 1.30 14.01
C LEU A 196 14.42 2.06 15.32
N ARG A 197 14.06 3.34 15.37
CA ARG A 197 14.13 4.15 16.59
C ARG A 197 12.72 4.42 17.00
N TYR A 198 12.42 4.20 18.27
CA TYR A 198 11.08 4.38 18.81
C TYR A 198 11.16 5.01 20.20
N ASN A 199 10.11 5.76 20.56
CA ASN A 199 9.98 6.35 21.87
C ASN A 199 9.28 5.37 22.82
N ARG A 200 10.03 4.77 23.75
CA ARG A 200 9.49 3.75 24.66
C ARG A 200 8.69 4.33 25.84
N THR A 201 8.94 5.58 26.23
CA THR A 201 8.52 6.10 27.53
C THR A 201 7.87 7.48 27.49
N GLY A 202 7.62 8.05 26.31
CA GLY A 202 7.10 9.42 26.16
C GLY A 202 8.15 10.51 26.50
N VAL A 203 9.08 10.22 27.40
CA VAL A 203 10.34 10.95 27.58
C VAL A 203 11.31 10.54 26.48
N ILE A 204 12.01 11.51 25.88
CA ILE A 204 12.95 11.38 24.74
C ILE A 204 14.10 10.40 25.06
N VAL A 205 13.79 9.11 25.09
CA VAL A 205 14.70 7.98 25.21
C VAL A 205 14.38 7.09 24.02
N TYR A 206 15.26 7.14 23.02
CA TYR A 206 15.15 6.34 21.82
C TYR A 206 15.92 5.04 22.04
N ASP A 207 15.22 3.91 21.98
CA ASP A 207 15.87 2.61 21.85
C ASP A 207 16.04 2.31 20.36
N ASP A 208 17.24 1.89 19.95
CA ASP A 208 17.47 1.32 18.62
C ASP A 208 16.96 -0.13 18.64
N LEU A 209 15.72 -0.36 18.17
CA LEU A 209 15.27 -1.71 17.87
C LEU A 209 15.99 -2.17 16.61
N ARG A 210 17.07 -2.93 16.80
CA ARG A 210 17.61 -3.76 15.72
C ARG A 210 16.68 -4.94 15.54
N ALA A 211 15.78 -4.87 14.56
CA ALA A 211 15.09 -6.07 14.12
C ALA A 211 16.18 -7.07 13.71
N GLY A 212 16.32 -8.18 14.44
CA GLY A 212 17.50 -9.06 14.33
C GLY A 212 17.76 -9.59 12.90
N SER A 213 16.76 -9.54 12.02
CA SER A 213 16.89 -9.71 10.57
C SER A 213 15.70 -9.10 9.82
N VAL A 214 15.84 -8.84 8.52
CA VAL A 214 14.73 -8.47 7.61
C VAL A 214 13.59 -9.50 7.68
N SER A 215 13.94 -10.79 7.77
CA SER A 215 12.94 -11.87 7.94
C SER A 215 12.13 -11.72 9.23
N GLY A 216 12.77 -11.25 10.31
CA GLY A 216 12.09 -10.95 11.57
C GLY A 216 11.09 -9.79 11.43
N VAL A 217 11.43 -8.75 10.66
CA VAL A 217 10.51 -7.63 10.37
C VAL A 217 9.28 -8.14 9.64
N TYR A 218 9.44 -8.94 8.58
CA TYR A 218 8.30 -9.52 7.85
C TYR A 218 7.48 -10.46 8.71
N HIS A 219 8.10 -11.22 9.61
CA HIS A 219 7.40 -12.10 10.53
C HIS A 219 6.52 -11.31 11.50
N ILE A 220 7.07 -10.30 12.17
CA ILE A 220 6.32 -9.41 13.07
C ILE A 220 5.23 -8.67 12.30
N GLY A 221 5.56 -8.21 11.08
CA GLY A 221 4.60 -7.74 10.09
C GLY A 221 3.44 -8.72 9.99
N ILE A 222 3.59 -9.88 9.35
CA ILE A 222 2.49 -10.85 9.17
C ILE A 222 1.73 -11.19 10.45
N GLU A 223 2.40 -11.49 11.57
CA GLU A 223 1.72 -11.82 12.83
C GLU A 223 0.83 -10.68 13.31
N SER A 224 1.22 -9.45 13.02
CA SER A 224 0.48 -8.27 13.41
C SER A 224 -0.84 -8.07 12.65
N HIS A 225 -0.95 -8.55 11.41
CA HIS A 225 -2.18 -8.53 10.62
C HIS A 225 -3.03 -9.79 10.73
N ILE A 226 -2.47 -10.87 11.28
CA ILE A 226 -3.21 -12.10 11.52
C ILE A 226 -3.21 -12.36 13.03
N PRO A 227 -3.84 -11.47 13.84
CA PRO A 227 -3.80 -11.54 15.30
C PRO A 227 -4.29 -12.90 15.85
N HIS A 228 -5.19 -13.58 15.15
CA HIS A 228 -5.72 -14.88 15.58
C HIS A 228 -4.77 -16.04 15.30
N LEU A 229 -3.77 -15.88 14.43
CA LEU A 229 -2.85 -16.96 14.03
C LEU A 229 -2.12 -17.57 15.22
N ARG A 230 -1.49 -16.71 16.04
CA ARG A 230 -0.73 -17.15 17.20
C ARG A 230 -1.62 -17.88 18.21
N HIS A 231 -2.86 -17.44 18.36
CA HIS A 231 -3.84 -18.05 19.26
C HIS A 231 -4.21 -19.46 18.80
N LEU A 232 -4.50 -19.65 17.51
CA LEU A 232 -4.76 -20.98 16.96
C LEU A 232 -3.53 -21.89 17.05
N MET A 233 -2.33 -21.36 16.82
CA MET A 233 -1.08 -22.12 17.00
C MET A 233 -0.90 -22.59 18.45
N VAL A 234 -1.18 -21.73 19.44
CA VAL A 234 -1.12 -22.10 20.86
C VAL A 234 -2.18 -23.15 21.21
N ALA A 235 -3.42 -22.99 20.75
CA ALA A 235 -4.48 -23.96 20.96
C ALA A 235 -4.12 -25.33 20.37
N ALA A 236 -3.61 -25.36 19.14
CA ALA A 236 -3.14 -26.58 18.49
C ALA A 236 -1.97 -27.22 19.26
N LEU A 237 -1.01 -26.43 19.73
CA LEU A 237 0.13 -26.91 20.50
C LEU A 237 -0.31 -27.52 21.85
N MET A 238 -1.24 -26.88 22.57
CA MET A 238 -1.81 -27.40 23.81
C MET A 238 -2.55 -28.73 23.59
N GLY A 239 -3.25 -28.86 22.45
CA GLY A 239 -3.87 -30.11 22.01
C GLY A 239 -2.91 -31.14 21.42
N ARG A 240 -1.60 -30.85 21.35
CA ARG A 240 -0.54 -31.69 20.74
C ARG A 240 -0.76 -31.98 19.24
N HIS A 241 -1.42 -31.08 18.53
CA HIS A 241 -1.65 -31.13 17.08
C HIS A 241 -0.48 -30.49 16.32
N THR A 242 0.69 -31.15 16.35
CA THR A 242 1.94 -30.62 15.78
C THR A 242 1.89 -30.45 14.26
N ASP A 243 1.07 -31.25 13.57
CA ASP A 243 0.79 -31.13 12.15
C ASP A 243 0.09 -29.80 11.83
N VAL A 244 -0.96 -29.46 12.59
CA VAL A 244 -1.67 -28.17 12.47
C VAL A 244 -0.73 -26.99 12.71
N VAL A 245 0.12 -27.06 13.76
CA VAL A 245 1.13 -26.02 14.02
C VAL A 245 2.10 -25.87 12.84
N SER A 246 2.54 -26.98 12.26
CA SER A 246 3.41 -26.98 11.08
C SER A 246 2.73 -26.34 9.87
N ASP A 247 1.45 -26.65 9.61
CA ASP A 247 0.68 -26.05 8.52
C ASP A 247 0.50 -24.54 8.71
N LEU A 248 0.17 -24.09 9.92
CA LEU A 248 0.03 -22.67 10.26
C LEU A 248 1.36 -21.92 10.11
N GLY A 249 2.48 -22.52 10.54
CA GLY A 249 3.82 -21.97 10.28
C GLY A 249 4.12 -21.89 8.77
N SER A 250 3.68 -22.88 7.99
CA SER A 250 3.77 -22.90 6.53
C SER A 250 2.96 -21.79 5.86
N ILE A 251 1.76 -21.48 6.40
CA ILE A 251 0.90 -20.38 5.95
C ILE A 251 1.60 -19.04 6.23
N SER A 252 2.07 -18.82 7.46
CA SER A 252 2.81 -17.61 7.83
C SER A 252 4.04 -17.39 6.95
N ALA A 253 4.85 -18.42 6.74
CA ALA A 253 6.06 -18.32 5.93
C ALA A 253 5.77 -17.98 4.46
N ARG A 254 4.64 -18.44 3.90
CA ARG A 254 4.22 -18.07 2.54
C ARG A 254 3.69 -16.65 2.48
N ALA A 255 2.91 -16.23 3.47
CA ALA A 255 2.44 -14.85 3.58
C ALA A 255 3.62 -13.87 3.68
N GLN A 256 4.67 -14.20 4.44
CA GLN A 256 5.90 -13.40 4.51
C GLN A 256 6.59 -13.26 3.14
N ARG A 257 6.63 -14.35 2.35
CA ARG A 257 7.18 -14.31 0.99
C ARG A 257 6.33 -13.50 0.02
N ALA A 258 5.00 -13.56 0.15
CA ALA A 258 4.08 -12.71 -0.61
C ALA A 258 4.32 -11.24 -0.29
N LEU A 259 4.42 -10.88 0.99
CA LEU A 259 4.69 -9.50 1.43
C LEU A 259 6.04 -8.98 0.93
N ARG A 260 7.06 -9.83 0.92
CA ARG A 260 8.36 -9.49 0.33
C ARG A 260 8.27 -9.29 -1.18
N ALA A 261 7.51 -10.13 -1.90
CA ALA A 261 7.30 -9.96 -3.32
C ALA A 261 6.53 -8.66 -3.63
N LEU A 262 5.55 -8.29 -2.79
CA LEU A 262 4.87 -7.00 -2.83
C LEU A 262 5.85 -5.84 -2.64
N ASP A 263 6.75 -5.89 -1.64
CA ASP A 263 7.77 -4.85 -1.50
C ASP A 263 8.67 -4.78 -2.76
N GLU A 264 9.12 -5.91 -3.30
CA GLU A 264 9.93 -5.91 -4.52
C GLU A 264 9.16 -5.34 -5.73
N LEU A 265 7.85 -5.56 -5.80
CA LEU A 265 6.94 -4.96 -6.79
C LEU A 265 6.84 -3.44 -6.60
N LEU A 266 6.55 -2.95 -5.40
CA LEU A 266 6.44 -1.51 -5.11
C LEU A 266 7.79 -0.80 -5.34
N ALA A 267 8.90 -1.45 -5.02
CA ALA A 267 10.24 -0.94 -5.31
C ALA A 267 10.56 -0.90 -6.81
N ALA A 268 10.00 -1.81 -7.60
CA ALA A 268 10.14 -1.79 -9.06
C ALA A 268 9.25 -0.70 -9.69
N LEU A 269 8.00 -0.57 -9.24
CA LEU A 269 7.05 0.47 -9.69
C LEU A 269 7.57 1.88 -9.40
N SER A 270 8.16 2.07 -8.22
CA SER A 270 8.68 3.37 -7.80
C SER A 270 9.86 3.88 -8.63
N THR A 271 10.57 3.01 -9.36
CA THR A 271 11.58 3.44 -10.34
C THR A 271 10.99 4.24 -11.51
N HIS A 272 9.66 4.29 -11.63
CA HIS A 272 8.94 4.80 -12.79
C HIS A 272 8.07 6.05 -12.53
N ASN A 273 8.18 6.71 -11.38
CA ASN A 273 7.34 7.90 -11.16
C ASN A 273 7.76 9.07 -12.06
N GLY A 274 6.81 9.64 -12.82
CA GLY A 274 7.03 10.79 -13.68
C GLY A 274 6.42 10.70 -15.09
N PRO A 275 6.69 11.69 -15.96
CA PRO A 275 6.05 11.83 -17.27
C PRO A 275 6.61 10.86 -18.35
N HIS A 276 7.63 10.07 -18.02
CA HIS A 276 8.25 9.15 -18.97
C HIS A 276 7.48 7.83 -19.04
N THR A 277 7.62 7.11 -20.15
CA THR A 277 7.09 5.75 -20.31
C THR A 277 8.04 4.74 -19.65
N PRO A 278 7.54 3.71 -18.93
CA PRO A 278 8.39 2.72 -18.30
C PRO A 278 9.20 1.95 -19.32
N THR A 279 10.42 1.62 -18.93
CA THR A 279 11.30 0.79 -19.74
C THR A 279 10.80 -0.66 -19.75
N ALA A 280 11.17 -1.42 -20.79
CA ALA A 280 10.85 -2.85 -20.86
C ALA A 280 11.37 -3.62 -19.62
N ASP A 281 12.58 -3.30 -19.16
CA ASP A 281 13.18 -3.88 -17.94
C ASP A 281 12.34 -3.60 -16.69
N THR A 282 11.75 -2.41 -16.58
CA THR A 282 10.86 -2.04 -15.48
C THR A 282 9.60 -2.91 -15.52
N THR A 283 8.96 -3.00 -16.68
CA THR A 283 7.75 -3.81 -16.86
C THR A 283 8.01 -5.29 -16.56
N GLU A 284 9.14 -5.85 -17.00
CA GLU A 284 9.52 -7.24 -16.72
C GLU A 284 9.68 -7.49 -15.22
N ARG A 285 10.46 -6.67 -14.51
CA ARG A 285 10.67 -6.79 -13.05
C ARG A 285 9.38 -6.68 -12.26
N VAL A 286 8.53 -5.74 -12.65
CA VAL A 286 7.21 -5.52 -12.06
C VAL A 286 6.33 -6.75 -12.26
N SER A 287 6.32 -7.32 -13.47
CA SER A 287 5.51 -8.49 -13.80
C SER A 287 5.99 -9.74 -13.06
N GLU A 288 7.31 -9.94 -12.96
CA GLU A 288 7.92 -11.04 -12.20
C GLU A 288 7.63 -10.92 -10.69
N ALA A 289 7.73 -9.72 -10.12
CA ALA A 289 7.44 -9.51 -8.71
C ALA A 289 5.96 -9.76 -8.39
N PHE A 290 5.05 -9.29 -9.24
CA PHE A 290 3.63 -9.53 -9.10
C PHE A 290 3.26 -11.02 -9.25
N ASP A 291 3.84 -11.72 -10.23
CA ASP A 291 3.64 -13.18 -10.35
C ASP A 291 4.05 -13.92 -9.07
N ARG A 292 5.21 -13.57 -8.50
CA ARG A 292 5.68 -14.19 -7.24
C ARG A 292 4.74 -13.90 -6.08
N GLU A 293 4.19 -12.69 -5.98
CA GLU A 293 3.18 -12.35 -4.98
C GLU A 293 1.94 -13.25 -5.14
N LEU A 294 1.36 -13.32 -6.34
CA LEU A 294 0.20 -14.15 -6.64
C LEU A 294 0.49 -15.63 -6.36
N LEU A 295 1.67 -16.13 -6.74
CA LEU A 295 2.16 -17.48 -6.46
C LEU A 295 2.10 -17.80 -4.97
N TYR A 296 2.64 -16.93 -4.13
CA TYR A 296 2.66 -17.14 -2.69
C TYR A 296 1.30 -17.00 -2.04
N LEU A 297 0.47 -16.05 -2.47
CA LEU A 297 -0.91 -15.88 -1.99
C LEU A 297 -1.80 -17.08 -2.34
N THR A 298 -1.78 -17.57 -3.58
CA THR A 298 -2.53 -18.79 -3.94
C THR A 298 -2.05 -19.99 -3.11
N ALA A 299 -0.73 -20.09 -2.84
CA ALA A 299 -0.20 -21.15 -2.00
C ALA A 299 -0.64 -21.03 -0.52
N VAL A 300 -0.88 -19.82 -0.01
CA VAL A 300 -1.54 -19.60 1.28
C VAL A 300 -2.95 -20.17 1.26
N PHE A 301 -3.77 -19.79 0.27
CA PHE A 301 -5.17 -20.25 0.15
C PHE A 301 -5.29 -21.77 -0.02
N ASP A 302 -4.38 -22.39 -0.78
CA ASP A 302 -4.35 -23.84 -0.99
C ASP A 302 -3.94 -24.59 0.27
N THR A 303 -2.91 -24.11 0.96
CA THR A 303 -2.43 -24.75 2.21
C THR A 303 -3.51 -24.66 3.26
N PHE A 304 -4.12 -23.47 3.40
CA PHE A 304 -5.13 -23.26 4.42
C PHE A 304 -6.46 -23.95 4.10
N GLY A 305 -6.89 -23.98 2.84
CA GLY A 305 -8.10 -24.72 2.44
C GLY A 305 -7.99 -26.22 2.74
N ARG A 306 -6.80 -26.81 2.55
CA ARG A 306 -6.54 -28.22 2.92
C ARG A 306 -6.54 -28.43 4.43
N LEU A 307 -5.95 -27.50 5.19
CA LEU A 307 -5.99 -27.54 6.65
C LEU A 307 -7.43 -27.44 7.15
N PHE A 308 -8.19 -26.45 6.69
CA PHE A 308 -9.58 -26.26 7.06
C PHE A 308 -10.43 -27.50 6.80
N ARG A 309 -10.25 -28.15 5.64
CA ARG A 309 -10.93 -29.42 5.35
C ARG A 309 -10.50 -30.58 6.25
N ARG A 310 -9.21 -30.68 6.60
CA ARG A 310 -8.77 -31.68 7.59
C ARG A 310 -9.43 -31.45 8.94
N LEU A 311 -9.57 -30.20 9.36
CA LEU A 311 -10.24 -29.88 10.62
C LEU A 311 -11.72 -30.27 10.58
N HIS A 312 -12.39 -30.09 9.43
CA HIS A 312 -13.81 -30.36 9.31
C HIS A 312 -14.16 -31.83 9.06
N ASP A 313 -13.37 -32.53 8.22
CA ASP A 313 -13.69 -33.88 7.74
C ASP A 313 -12.83 -34.97 8.42
N GLY A 314 -11.91 -34.60 9.32
CA GLY A 314 -10.94 -35.51 9.95
C GLY A 314 -9.88 -36.09 9.00
N ARG A 315 -9.91 -35.73 7.70
CA ARG A 315 -9.00 -36.23 6.67
C ARG A 315 -8.63 -35.18 5.63
N GLY A 316 -7.53 -35.43 4.92
CA GLY A 316 -7.15 -34.60 3.79
C GLY A 316 -8.16 -34.68 2.64
N PRO A 317 -8.31 -33.60 1.85
CA PRO A 317 -9.15 -33.60 0.65
C PRO A 317 -8.56 -34.53 -0.43
N LYS A 318 -9.42 -35.28 -1.14
CA LYS A 318 -9.01 -36.10 -2.29
C LYS A 318 -8.71 -35.22 -3.52
N ARG A 319 -8.07 -35.80 -4.54
CA ARG A 319 -7.60 -35.07 -5.74
C ARG A 319 -8.65 -34.15 -6.38
N ASN A 320 -9.88 -34.66 -6.53
CA ASN A 320 -10.99 -33.99 -7.22
C ASN A 320 -11.93 -33.22 -6.29
N GLU A 321 -11.64 -33.19 -4.99
CA GLU A 321 -12.49 -32.46 -4.06
C GLU A 321 -11.99 -31.01 -3.91
N PRO A 322 -12.89 -30.04 -3.63
CA PRO A 322 -12.52 -28.66 -3.36
C PRO A 322 -11.52 -28.59 -2.21
N LYS A 323 -10.43 -27.82 -2.36
CA LYS A 323 -9.31 -27.86 -1.40
C LYS A 323 -8.61 -26.52 -1.17
N SER A 324 -9.15 -25.43 -1.69
CA SER A 324 -8.54 -24.10 -1.56
C SER A 324 -9.57 -23.07 -1.11
N LEU A 325 -9.13 -22.07 -0.36
CA LEU A 325 -10.01 -21.00 0.14
C LEU A 325 -10.55 -20.06 -0.95
N HIS A 326 -9.97 -20.07 -2.15
CA HIS A 326 -10.55 -19.35 -3.29
C HIS A 326 -11.68 -20.12 -3.99
N SER A 327 -11.89 -21.39 -3.66
CA SER A 327 -12.85 -22.28 -4.32
C SER A 327 -14.26 -22.05 -3.78
N LEU A 328 -15.18 -21.57 -4.63
CA LEU A 328 -16.59 -21.40 -4.26
C LEU A 328 -17.22 -22.69 -3.69
N PRO A 329 -17.06 -23.88 -4.30
CA PRO A 329 -17.59 -25.12 -3.72
C PRO A 329 -17.15 -25.41 -2.28
N LEU A 330 -15.90 -25.06 -1.90
CA LEU A 330 -15.41 -25.26 -0.53
C LEU A 330 -16.13 -24.34 0.44
N ILE A 331 -16.22 -23.05 0.09
CA ILE A 331 -16.87 -22.03 0.94
C ILE A 331 -18.36 -22.33 1.12
N THR A 332 -19.06 -22.69 0.06
CA THR A 332 -20.47 -23.05 0.15
C THR A 332 -20.67 -24.26 1.08
N SER A 333 -19.99 -25.36 0.81
CA SER A 333 -20.24 -26.64 1.50
C SER A 333 -19.64 -26.76 2.91
N HIS A 334 -18.62 -25.97 3.26
CA HIS A 334 -17.93 -26.09 4.56
C HIS A 334 -17.99 -24.83 5.42
N ILE A 335 -18.51 -23.71 4.89
CA ILE A 335 -18.68 -22.46 5.65
C ILE A 335 -20.14 -22.03 5.63
N VAL A 336 -20.70 -21.70 4.45
CA VAL A 336 -22.06 -21.16 4.34
C VAL A 336 -23.12 -22.16 4.83
N GLU A 337 -22.99 -23.44 4.47
CA GLU A 337 -23.95 -24.48 4.88
C GLU A 337 -23.75 -24.95 6.32
N LYS A 338 -22.52 -24.86 6.85
CA LYS A 338 -22.13 -25.48 8.12
C LYS A 338 -22.03 -24.52 9.29
N TYR A 339 -22.11 -23.21 9.06
CA TYR A 339 -22.06 -22.20 10.10
C TYR A 339 -23.32 -21.33 10.05
N ALA A 340 -23.72 -20.79 11.20
CA ALA A 340 -24.84 -19.88 11.25
C ALA A 340 -24.55 -18.64 10.38
N ALA A 341 -25.53 -18.23 9.57
CA ALA A 341 -25.43 -16.99 8.82
C ALA A 341 -25.17 -15.81 9.77
N GLY A 342 -24.27 -14.93 9.36
CA GLY A 342 -23.84 -13.81 10.17
C GLY A 342 -22.60 -13.14 9.57
N GLU A 343 -22.19 -12.05 10.22
CA GLU A 343 -21.18 -11.12 9.72
C GLU A 343 -19.85 -11.80 9.34
N ILE A 344 -19.40 -12.79 10.12
CA ILE A 344 -18.16 -13.51 9.84
C ILE A 344 -18.22 -14.34 8.54
N VAL A 345 -19.38 -14.95 8.26
CA VAL A 345 -19.60 -15.73 7.03
C VAL A 345 -19.70 -14.78 5.83
N ASP A 346 -20.38 -13.65 5.99
CA ASP A 346 -20.51 -12.63 4.94
C ASP A 346 -19.14 -12.04 4.56
N ARG A 347 -18.30 -11.71 5.55
CA ARG A 347 -16.91 -11.28 5.35
C ARG A 347 -16.10 -12.32 4.59
N ILE A 348 -16.21 -13.61 4.94
CA ILE A 348 -15.52 -14.71 4.24
C ILE A 348 -15.94 -14.80 2.77
N VAL A 349 -17.25 -14.68 2.50
CA VAL A 349 -17.78 -14.72 1.13
C VAL A 349 -17.27 -13.52 0.31
N GLU A 350 -17.22 -12.32 0.92
CA GLU A 350 -16.63 -11.14 0.29
C GLU A 350 -15.15 -11.36 -0.03
N TYR A 351 -14.35 -11.75 0.96
CA TYR A 351 -12.91 -11.95 0.82
C TYR A 351 -12.53 -13.03 -0.18
N ARG A 352 -13.35 -14.09 -0.31
CA ARG A 352 -13.17 -15.13 -1.34
C ARG A 352 -13.11 -14.54 -2.74
N THR A 353 -13.81 -13.44 -3.01
CA THR A 353 -13.78 -12.79 -4.33
C THR A 353 -12.36 -12.34 -4.69
N TYR A 354 -11.63 -11.71 -3.76
CA TYR A 354 -10.23 -11.31 -3.97
C TYR A 354 -9.29 -12.51 -4.08
N ALA A 355 -9.52 -13.55 -3.27
CA ALA A 355 -8.75 -14.80 -3.37
C ALA A 355 -8.96 -15.50 -4.73
N TYR A 356 -10.17 -15.43 -5.28
CA TYR A 356 -10.49 -15.93 -6.61
C TYR A 356 -9.78 -15.13 -7.69
N ILE A 357 -9.85 -13.80 -7.65
CA ILE A 357 -9.11 -12.91 -8.58
C ILE A 357 -7.62 -13.24 -8.59
N THR A 358 -7.02 -13.38 -7.39
CA THR A 358 -5.60 -13.75 -7.23
C THR A 358 -5.27 -15.05 -7.97
N SER A 359 -6.10 -16.09 -7.78
CA SER A 359 -5.89 -17.38 -8.44
C SER A 359 -6.12 -17.34 -9.95
N THR A 360 -7.13 -16.59 -10.41
CA THR A 360 -7.45 -16.47 -11.84
C THR A 360 -6.32 -15.77 -12.58
N LEU A 361 -5.83 -14.65 -12.06
CA LEU A 361 -4.68 -13.93 -12.63
C LEU A 361 -3.44 -14.82 -12.68
N ARG A 362 -3.18 -15.59 -11.63
CA ARG A 362 -2.07 -16.53 -11.62
C ARG A 362 -2.19 -17.63 -12.68
N ASN A 363 -3.39 -18.18 -12.87
CA ASN A 363 -3.62 -19.19 -13.90
C ASN A 363 -3.40 -18.62 -15.30
N TYR A 364 -3.80 -17.37 -15.55
CA TYR A 364 -3.52 -16.70 -16.81
C TYR A 364 -2.01 -16.57 -17.08
N ILE A 365 -1.17 -16.33 -16.06
CA ILE A 365 0.30 -16.29 -16.21
C ILE A 365 0.86 -17.61 -16.74
N HIS A 366 0.27 -18.73 -16.33
CA HIS A 366 0.68 -20.04 -16.81
C HIS A 366 0.34 -20.27 -18.29
N GLU A 367 -0.64 -19.54 -18.84
CA GLU A 367 -1.13 -19.68 -20.21
C GLU A 367 -0.62 -18.58 -21.15
N ALA A 368 -0.32 -17.38 -20.62
CA ALA A 368 0.18 -16.20 -21.33
C ALA A 368 0.99 -15.29 -20.39
N VAL A 369 1.79 -14.37 -20.93
CA VAL A 369 2.44 -13.33 -20.10
C VAL A 369 1.36 -12.43 -19.49
N LEU A 370 1.52 -12.04 -18.22
CA LEU A 370 0.68 -11.01 -17.58
C LEU A 370 0.54 -9.81 -18.52
N PRO A 371 -0.66 -9.33 -18.83
CA PRO A 371 -0.86 -8.11 -19.61
C PRO A 371 -0.64 -6.87 -18.73
N THR A 372 0.52 -6.82 -18.09
CA THR A 372 1.01 -5.69 -17.31
C THR A 372 1.81 -4.80 -18.22
N GLY A 373 1.48 -3.51 -18.24
CA GLY A 373 2.15 -2.59 -19.13
C GLY A 373 1.84 -1.13 -18.83
N PRO A 374 2.57 -0.20 -19.47
CA PRO A 374 2.26 1.20 -19.36
C PRO A 374 0.92 1.53 -19.98
N VAL A 375 0.15 2.25 -19.20
CA VAL A 375 -1.13 2.79 -19.60
C VAL A 375 -1.19 4.24 -19.14
N PRO A 376 -1.75 5.17 -19.94
CA PRO A 376 -2.06 6.51 -19.45
C PRO A 376 -2.82 6.39 -18.13
N SER A 377 -2.35 7.07 -17.08
CA SER A 377 -2.96 6.92 -15.76
C SER A 377 -4.43 7.34 -15.78
N ARG A 378 -4.82 8.22 -16.72
CA ARG A 378 -6.20 8.60 -17.02
C ARG A 378 -6.44 8.68 -18.53
N GLY A 379 -7.68 8.95 -18.93
CA GLY A 379 -8.07 9.07 -20.35
C GLY A 379 -7.34 10.19 -21.12
N TYR A 380 -6.59 11.03 -20.41
CA TYR A 380 -5.69 12.08 -20.91
C TYR A 380 -4.29 11.85 -20.31
N GLY A 381 -3.25 12.00 -21.13
CA GLY A 381 -1.89 11.55 -20.80
C GLY A 381 -1.05 12.54 -20.01
N SER A 382 -1.41 12.83 -18.75
CA SER A 382 -0.54 13.60 -17.84
C SER A 382 0.62 12.76 -17.26
N ALA A 383 0.40 11.46 -17.06
CA ALA A 383 1.40 10.48 -16.63
C ALA A 383 1.09 9.09 -17.19
N THR A 384 2.06 8.17 -17.12
CA THR A 384 1.84 6.74 -17.41
C THR A 384 2.06 5.93 -16.14
N THR A 385 1.12 5.04 -15.82
CA THR A 385 1.24 4.06 -14.74
C THR A 385 1.37 2.66 -15.31
N ILE A 386 1.95 1.73 -14.54
CA ILE A 386 1.92 0.32 -14.90
C ILE A 386 0.62 -0.27 -14.34
N ALA A 387 -0.23 -0.76 -15.24
CA ALA A 387 -1.53 -1.32 -14.89
C ALA A 387 -1.61 -2.78 -15.34
N VAL A 388 -2.51 -3.54 -14.74
CA VAL A 388 -2.88 -4.90 -15.17
C VAL A 388 -4.19 -4.83 -15.98
N ASN A 389 -4.21 -5.44 -17.16
CA ASN A 389 -5.44 -5.58 -17.94
C ASN A 389 -6.38 -6.60 -17.26
N LEU A 390 -7.61 -6.16 -16.99
CA LEU A 390 -8.65 -6.92 -16.30
C LEU A 390 -9.77 -7.40 -17.23
N ASP A 391 -9.74 -7.07 -18.53
CA ASP A 391 -10.70 -7.62 -19.51
C ASP A 391 -10.54 -9.15 -19.64
N LEU A 392 -9.45 -9.73 -19.13
CA LEU A 392 -9.31 -11.19 -19.00
C LEU A 392 -10.17 -11.80 -17.86
N LEU A 393 -10.74 -10.98 -16.98
CA LEU A 393 -11.55 -11.40 -15.85
C LEU A 393 -13.07 -11.36 -16.17
N ASP A 394 -13.47 -11.67 -17.40
CA ASP A 394 -14.87 -11.63 -17.87
C ASP A 394 -15.88 -12.35 -16.93
N ASP A 395 -15.43 -13.38 -16.23
CA ASP A 395 -16.25 -14.16 -15.30
C ASP A 395 -16.40 -13.52 -13.89
N VAL A 396 -15.65 -12.45 -13.58
CA VAL A 396 -15.65 -11.80 -12.27
C VAL A 396 -16.49 -10.54 -12.31
N LYS A 397 -17.71 -10.63 -11.81
CA LYS A 397 -18.56 -9.46 -11.57
C LYS A 397 -18.16 -8.77 -10.27
N LEU A 398 -17.43 -7.66 -10.38
CA LEU A 398 -17.08 -6.81 -9.26
C LEU A 398 -18.21 -5.83 -8.91
N THR A 399 -18.47 -5.62 -7.62
CA THR A 399 -19.30 -4.50 -7.17
C THR A 399 -18.53 -3.19 -7.33
N GLN A 400 -19.25 -2.06 -7.35
CA GLN A 400 -18.58 -0.75 -7.47
C GLN A 400 -17.60 -0.48 -6.32
N GLN A 401 -17.91 -0.95 -5.12
CA GLN A 401 -17.00 -0.88 -3.98
C GLN A 401 -15.72 -1.68 -4.21
N GLN A 402 -15.82 -2.87 -4.81
CA GLN A 402 -14.65 -3.71 -5.14
C GLN A 402 -13.82 -3.09 -6.28
N VAL A 403 -14.47 -2.53 -7.31
CA VAL A 403 -13.81 -1.77 -8.39
C VAL A 403 -13.00 -0.61 -7.82
N ALA A 404 -13.60 0.18 -6.93
CA ALA A 404 -12.92 1.30 -6.27
C ALA A 404 -11.73 0.83 -5.43
N LYS A 405 -11.90 -0.23 -4.65
CA LYS A 405 -10.85 -0.79 -3.77
C LYS A 405 -9.66 -1.38 -4.56
N LEU A 406 -9.92 -1.95 -5.73
CA LEU A 406 -8.91 -2.50 -6.62
C LEU A 406 -8.25 -1.43 -7.52
N GLY A 407 -8.71 -0.18 -7.45
CA GLY A 407 -8.15 0.91 -8.27
C GLY A 407 -8.37 0.69 -9.76
N VAL A 408 -9.57 0.25 -10.15
CA VAL A 408 -9.92 -0.10 -11.53
C VAL A 408 -10.51 1.09 -12.29
N TRP A 409 -10.05 1.32 -13.52
CA TRP A 409 -10.61 2.32 -14.44
C TRP A 409 -10.64 1.81 -15.88
N LYS A 410 -11.31 2.57 -16.76
CA LYS A 410 -11.24 2.36 -18.20
C LYS A 410 -10.14 3.21 -18.80
N ALA A 411 -9.12 2.56 -19.34
CA ALA A 411 -8.01 3.23 -19.99
C ALA A 411 -8.31 3.54 -21.46
N SER A 412 -8.02 4.76 -21.87
CA SER A 412 -7.94 5.12 -23.28
C SER A 412 -6.70 4.48 -23.89
N THR A 413 -6.83 3.96 -25.10
CA THR A 413 -5.71 3.39 -25.86
C THR A 413 -4.89 4.52 -26.48
N THR A 414 -3.57 4.34 -26.59
CA THR A 414 -2.68 5.28 -27.33
C THR A 414 -2.92 5.20 -28.84
N VAL A 415 -3.70 4.22 -29.30
CA VAL A 415 -4.09 4.01 -30.69
C VAL A 415 -5.49 4.62 -30.91
N LEU A 416 -5.56 5.69 -31.70
CA LEU A 416 -6.84 6.26 -32.15
C LEU A 416 -7.70 5.14 -32.78
N SER A 417 -8.91 4.91 -32.23
CA SER A 417 -9.93 3.93 -32.65
C SER A 417 -9.95 2.55 -31.97
N ALA A 418 -9.13 2.25 -30.96
CA ALA A 418 -9.28 1.01 -30.17
C ALA A 418 -10.23 1.20 -28.97
N GLU A 419 -11.05 0.19 -28.69
CA GLU A 419 -11.99 0.22 -27.55
C GLU A 419 -11.25 0.41 -26.22
N PRO A 420 -11.79 1.19 -25.27
CA PRO A 420 -11.19 1.36 -23.96
C PRO A 420 -11.07 0.03 -23.22
N THR A 421 -9.90 -0.21 -22.61
CA THR A 421 -9.58 -1.45 -21.89
C THR A 421 -9.82 -1.26 -20.40
N THR A 422 -10.37 -2.27 -19.71
CA THR A 422 -10.49 -2.21 -18.24
C THR A 422 -9.16 -2.57 -17.60
N VAL A 423 -8.61 -1.68 -16.78
CA VAL A 423 -7.30 -1.87 -16.15
C VAL A 423 -7.33 -1.56 -14.66
N GLY A 424 -6.46 -2.20 -13.88
CA GLY A 424 -6.24 -1.92 -12.45
C GLY A 424 -4.86 -1.37 -12.18
N ASP A 425 -4.74 -0.37 -11.30
CA ASP A 425 -3.47 0.27 -10.92
C ASP A 425 -2.66 -0.76 -10.17
N LEU A 426 -1.51 -1.18 -10.69
CA LEU A 426 -0.88 -2.39 -10.19
C LEU A 426 -0.44 -2.27 -8.72
N ALA A 427 0.01 -1.08 -8.29
CA ALA A 427 0.34 -0.82 -6.89
C ALA A 427 -0.89 -0.99 -5.98
N THR A 428 -1.98 -0.28 -6.29
CA THR A 428 -3.25 -0.37 -5.53
C THR A 428 -3.79 -1.78 -5.53
N PHE A 429 -3.77 -2.43 -6.70
CA PHE A 429 -4.31 -3.76 -6.90
C PHE A 429 -3.57 -4.81 -6.07
N ALA A 430 -2.24 -4.85 -6.15
CA ALA A 430 -1.39 -5.78 -5.41
C ALA A 430 -1.53 -5.61 -3.88
N VAL A 431 -1.43 -4.37 -3.40
CA VAL A 431 -1.65 -4.03 -1.99
C VAL A 431 -3.02 -4.49 -1.50
N THR A 432 -4.08 -4.26 -2.29
CA THR A 432 -5.44 -4.69 -1.95
C THR A 432 -5.53 -6.21 -1.91
N LEU A 433 -4.92 -6.95 -2.85
CA LEU A 433 -4.89 -8.41 -2.80
C LEU A 433 -4.15 -8.93 -1.57
N MET A 434 -2.99 -8.38 -1.24
CA MET A 434 -2.22 -8.77 -0.06
C MET A 434 -2.99 -8.53 1.23
N THR A 435 -3.47 -7.31 1.45
CA THR A 435 -4.18 -6.92 2.68
C THR A 435 -5.48 -7.70 2.85
N THR A 436 -6.26 -7.88 1.78
CA THR A 436 -7.49 -8.68 1.82
C THR A 436 -7.20 -10.16 2.02
N ALA A 437 -6.09 -10.70 1.48
CA ALA A 437 -5.70 -12.09 1.72
C ALA A 437 -5.34 -12.34 3.19
N LEU A 438 -4.60 -11.43 3.83
CA LEU A 438 -4.27 -11.54 5.25
C LEU A 438 -5.51 -11.43 6.14
N ALA A 439 -6.37 -10.44 5.86
CA ALA A 439 -7.65 -10.31 6.55
C ALA A 439 -8.54 -11.54 6.36
N TYR A 440 -8.53 -12.14 5.17
CA TYR A 440 -9.28 -13.36 4.87
C TYR A 440 -8.79 -14.54 5.72
N VAL A 441 -7.48 -14.76 5.73
CA VAL A 441 -6.85 -15.81 6.54
C VAL A 441 -7.20 -15.59 8.01
N ASP A 442 -7.07 -14.38 8.53
CA ASP A 442 -7.40 -14.07 9.91
C ASP A 442 -8.87 -14.34 10.23
N THR A 443 -9.79 -13.94 9.34
CA THR A 443 -11.24 -14.17 9.51
C THR A 443 -11.59 -15.67 9.52
N VAL A 444 -10.90 -16.49 8.71
CA VAL A 444 -11.10 -17.95 8.75
C VAL A 444 -10.52 -18.55 10.04
N ILE A 445 -9.43 -18.01 10.57
CA ILE A 445 -8.87 -18.43 11.87
C ILE A 445 -9.81 -18.04 13.01
N GLU A 446 -10.37 -16.82 12.98
CA GLU A 446 -11.40 -16.34 13.90
C GLU A 446 -12.61 -17.29 13.90
N LEU A 447 -13.07 -17.70 12.70
CA LEU A 447 -14.15 -18.69 12.55
C LEU A 447 -13.79 -20.01 13.21
N ILE A 448 -12.57 -20.54 12.97
CA ILE A 448 -12.10 -21.79 13.58
C ILE A 448 -12.06 -21.66 15.10
N LEU A 449 -11.56 -20.55 15.64
CA LEU A 449 -11.38 -20.39 17.09
C LEU A 449 -12.70 -20.26 17.84
N PHE A 450 -13.61 -19.42 17.35
CA PHE A 450 -14.76 -18.95 18.15
C PHE A 450 -16.11 -19.51 17.73
N HIS A 451 -16.20 -20.15 16.56
CA HIS A 451 -17.47 -20.63 16.03
C HIS A 451 -17.47 -22.16 15.86
N HIS A 452 -18.51 -22.79 16.39
CA HIS A 452 -18.78 -24.20 16.12
C HIS A 452 -19.62 -24.34 14.86
N PRO A 453 -19.37 -25.39 14.05
CA PRO A 453 -20.30 -25.81 13.02
C PRO A 453 -21.69 -26.12 13.63
N THR A 454 -22.75 -25.82 12.90
CA THR A 454 -24.15 -26.07 13.29
C THR A 454 -24.49 -27.56 13.31
N ASP A 455 -23.87 -28.34 12.42
CA ASP A 455 -23.98 -29.80 12.36
C ASP A 455 -22.57 -30.43 12.28
N PRO A 456 -21.88 -30.59 13.42
CA PRO A 456 -20.53 -31.13 13.45
C PRO A 456 -20.55 -32.62 13.10
N THR A 457 -19.70 -33.01 12.16
CA THR A 457 -19.46 -34.43 11.85
C THR A 457 -18.79 -35.13 13.02
N ALA A 458 -18.98 -36.45 13.17
CA ALA A 458 -18.33 -37.25 14.22
C ALA A 458 -16.78 -37.15 14.19
N ASP A 459 -16.20 -36.89 13.01
CA ASP A 459 -14.76 -36.73 12.79
C ASP A 459 -14.28 -35.26 12.89
N ALA A 460 -15.14 -34.33 13.35
CA ALA A 460 -14.78 -32.92 13.47
C ALA A 460 -13.64 -32.73 14.49
N HIS A 461 -12.65 -31.93 14.11
CA HIS A 461 -11.47 -31.70 14.93
C HIS A 461 -11.81 -30.84 16.16
N PRO A 462 -11.25 -31.15 17.35
CA PRO A 462 -11.52 -30.41 18.60
C PRO A 462 -11.06 -28.94 18.60
N LEU A 463 -10.44 -28.47 17.51
CA LEU A 463 -10.03 -27.07 17.37
C LEU A 463 -11.16 -26.18 16.84
N LEU A 464 -12.24 -26.76 16.30
CA LEU A 464 -13.39 -26.00 15.81
C LEU A 464 -14.23 -25.49 16.99
N GLY A 465 -14.24 -24.17 17.19
CA GLY A 465 -14.84 -23.47 18.32
C GLY A 465 -14.11 -23.72 19.64
N CYS A 466 -12.79 -23.97 19.63
CA CYS A 466 -12.07 -24.33 20.85
C CYS A 466 -11.86 -23.18 21.84
N ALA A 467 -11.96 -21.93 21.39
CA ALA A 467 -11.75 -20.75 22.22
C ALA A 467 -13.05 -20.29 22.86
N PRO A 468 -13.02 -19.85 24.13
CA PRO A 468 -14.18 -19.27 24.77
C PRO A 468 -14.50 -17.91 24.12
N LYS A 469 -15.78 -17.55 24.08
CA LYS A 469 -16.25 -16.32 23.41
C LYS A 469 -15.70 -15.02 24.03
N ASP A 470 -15.25 -15.09 25.27
CA ASP A 470 -14.68 -13.99 26.05
C ASP A 470 -13.13 -14.02 26.09
N LEU A 471 -12.49 -14.85 25.26
CA LEU A 471 -11.02 -14.89 25.21
C LEU A 471 -10.47 -13.51 24.84
N HIS A 472 -9.78 -12.88 25.79
CA HIS A 472 -9.09 -11.63 25.54
C HIS A 472 -7.83 -11.90 24.71
N ILE A 473 -7.80 -11.35 23.49
CA ILE A 473 -6.62 -11.30 22.65
C ILE A 473 -5.72 -10.19 23.20
N PRO A 474 -4.49 -10.49 23.67
CA PRO A 474 -3.60 -9.47 24.22
C PRO A 474 -3.38 -8.34 23.23
N GLU A 475 -3.39 -7.10 23.72
CA GLU A 475 -3.06 -5.96 22.87
C GLU A 475 -1.61 -6.07 22.34
N PRO A 476 -1.36 -5.62 21.11
CA PRO A 476 -0.02 -5.63 20.53
C PRO A 476 0.94 -4.79 21.38
N ARG A 477 2.20 -5.22 21.44
CA ARG A 477 3.24 -4.47 22.15
C ARG A 477 3.61 -3.18 21.40
N PRO A 478 4.16 -2.15 22.06
CA PRO A 478 4.54 -0.90 21.40
C PRO A 478 5.49 -1.07 20.20
N ASP A 479 6.42 -2.02 20.27
CA ASP A 479 7.33 -2.37 19.17
C ASP A 479 6.60 -3.05 18.00
N GLU A 480 5.61 -3.90 18.28
CA GLU A 480 4.75 -4.49 17.27
C GLU A 480 3.87 -3.42 16.60
N LEU A 481 3.37 -2.44 17.37
CA LEU A 481 2.59 -1.30 16.84
C LEU A 481 3.42 -0.41 15.92
N LEU A 482 4.69 -0.16 16.25
CA LEU A 482 5.57 0.58 15.35
C LEU A 482 5.88 -0.21 14.08
N ILE A 483 6.14 -1.52 14.18
CA ILE A 483 6.39 -2.33 12.99
C ILE A 483 5.14 -2.38 12.10
N ARG A 484 3.93 -2.46 12.68
CA ARG A 484 2.65 -2.33 11.94
C ARG A 484 2.59 -1.01 11.17
N SER A 485 2.89 0.12 11.81
CA SER A 485 2.82 1.43 11.14
C SER A 485 3.80 1.52 9.96
N TYR A 486 4.97 0.86 10.04
CA TYR A 486 5.93 0.75 8.93
C TYR A 486 5.47 -0.14 7.77
N PHE A 487 4.42 -0.95 7.94
CA PHE A 487 3.79 -1.67 6.85
C PHE A 487 2.53 -0.95 6.30
N GLY A 488 1.95 0.03 7.01
CA GLY A 488 0.76 0.78 6.56
C GLY A 488 -0.56 0.10 6.85
N TRP A 489 -0.62 -0.48 8.04
CA TRP A 489 -1.51 -1.54 8.47
C TRP A 489 -2.44 -1.11 9.59
#